data_AF-A0AAW1QF45-F1
#
_entry.id   AF-A0AAW1QF45-F1
#
_cell.length_a   1.000
_cell.length_b   1.000
_cell.length_c   1.000
_cell.angle_alpha   90.00
_cell.angle_beta   90.00
_cell.angle_gamma   90.00
#
_symmetry.space_group_name_H-M   'P 1'
#
loop_
_entity.id
_entity.type
_entity.pdbx_description
1 polymer ?
#
loop_
_entity_poly.entity_id
_entity_poly.type
_entity_poly.pdbx_seq_one_letter_code
_entity_poly.pdbx_strand_id
1 'polypeptide(L)' 'MAASKWGALEVFKFACYISIPIGMTYAVAGNANNLEAIIKSRSYVVYPPEGPRPPSAEEMAARIKKEQQK' A
#
# COMPACT_ATOMS: atom_id res chain seq x y z
N MET A 1 1.35 -47.81 16.01
CA MET A 1 0.06 -47.11 16.27
C MET A 1 -0.57 -46.77 14.92
N ALA A 2 -1.61 -47.49 14.51
CA ALA A 2 -2.35 -47.13 13.29
C ALA A 2 -3.24 -45.94 13.63
N ALA A 3 -2.91 -44.75 13.14
CA ALA A 3 -3.83 -43.62 13.19
C ALA A 3 -5.13 -44.06 12.50
N SER A 4 -6.26 -44.01 13.21
CA SER A 4 -7.55 -44.28 12.60
C SER A 4 -7.68 -43.36 11.39
N LYS A 5 -8.23 -43.85 10.27
CA LYS A 5 -8.36 -43.07 9.02
C LYS A 5 -9.07 -41.72 9.22
N TRP A 6 -9.80 -41.57 10.32
CA TRP A 6 -10.45 -40.35 10.77
C TRP A 6 -9.47 -39.36 11.43
N GLY A 7 -8.58 -39.81 12.31
CA GLY A 7 -7.64 -38.93 13.02
C GLY A 7 -6.51 -38.37 12.14
N ALA A 8 -6.04 -39.11 11.14
CA ALA A 8 -4.99 -38.63 10.24
C ALA A 8 -5.45 -37.42 9.40
N LEU A 9 -6.71 -37.43 8.96
CA LEU A 9 -7.27 -36.34 8.17
C LEU A 9 -7.47 -35.07 9.00
N GLU A 10 -7.86 -35.21 10.27
CA GLU A 10 -8.01 -34.09 11.19
C GLU A 10 -6.65 -33.44 11.51
N VAL A 11 -5.62 -34.25 11.77
CA VAL A 11 -4.24 -33.76 11.96
C VAL A 11 -3.73 -33.04 10.70
N PHE A 12 -4.02 -33.58 9.51
CA PHE A 12 -3.64 -32.92 8.26
C PHE A 12 -4.33 -31.55 8.09
N LYS A 13 -5.65 -31.48 8.30
CA LYS A 13 -6.39 -30.20 8.24
C LYS A 13 -5.80 -29.19 9.21
N PHE A 14 -5.58 -29.60 10.47
CA PHE A 14 -5.00 -28.75 11.50
C PHE A 14 -3.60 -28.24 11.11
N ALA A 15 -2.74 -29.15 10.59
CA ALA A 15 -1.42 -28.78 10.10
C ALA A 15 -1.52 -27.78 8.94
N CYS A 16 -2.44 -27.96 7.99
CA CYS A 16 -2.67 -26.99 6.92
C CYS A 16 -3.14 -25.63 7.45
N TYR A 17 -4.09 -25.60 8.39
CA TYR A 17 -4.60 -24.38 8.99
C TYR A 17 -3.51 -23.52 9.65
N ILE A 18 -2.47 -24.15 10.20
CA ILE A 18 -1.37 -23.45 10.86
C ILE A 18 -0.24 -23.14 9.86
N SER A 19 0.19 -24.14 9.10
CA SER A 19 1.37 -24.03 8.22
C SER A 19 1.13 -23.10 7.04
N ILE A 20 -0.06 -23.06 6.47
CA ILE A 20 -0.34 -22.23 5.28
C ILE A 20 -0.26 -20.73 5.62
N PRO A 21 -0.95 -20.19 6.66
CA PRO A 21 -0.81 -18.79 7.02
C PRO A 21 0.61 -18.40 7.44
N ILE A 22 1.31 -19.26 8.20
CA ILE A 22 2.69 -19.02 8.60
C ILE A 22 3.61 -18.98 7.38
N GLY A 23 3.51 -19.98 6.50
CA GLY A 23 4.31 -20.06 5.29
C GLY A 23 4.05 -18.88 4.34
N MET A 24 2.78 -18.49 4.19
CA MET A 24 2.39 -17.32 3.40
C MET A 24 2.95 -16.03 3.99
N THR A 25 2.89 -15.87 5.31
CA THR A 25 3.47 -14.71 6.00
C THR A 25 4.97 -14.65 5.76
N TYR A 26 5.68 -15.77 5.87
CA TYR A 26 7.11 -15.80 5.61
C TYR A 26 7.46 -15.52 4.14
N ALA A 27 6.72 -16.09 3.19
CA ALA A 27 6.97 -15.87 1.76
C ALA A 27 6.72 -14.41 1.33
N VAL A 28 5.70 -13.76 1.90
CA VAL A 28 5.30 -12.39 1.55
C VAL A 28 6.05 -11.34 2.37
N ALA A 29 6.08 -11.49 3.70
CA ALA A 29 6.62 -10.51 4.63
C ALA A 29 8.04 -10.84 5.13
N GLY A 30 8.56 -12.04 4.87
CA GLY A 30 9.94 -12.41 5.23
C GLY A 30 11.01 -11.71 4.38
N ASN A 31 10.63 -11.07 3.26
CA ASN A 31 11.50 -10.24 2.44
C ASN A 31 10.88 -8.85 2.27
N ALA A 32 11.55 -7.83 2.80
CA ALA A 32 11.11 -6.44 2.74
C ALA A 32 10.86 -5.95 1.31
N ASN A 33 11.64 -6.43 0.32
CA ASN A 33 11.48 -6.03 -1.08
C ASN A 33 10.17 -6.55 -1.69
N ASN A 34 9.78 -7.79 -1.36
CA ASN A 34 8.51 -8.37 -1.84
C ASN A 34 7.31 -7.63 -1.23
N LEU A 35 7.41 -7.34 0.08
CA LEU A 35 6.38 -6.61 0.80
C LEU A 35 6.22 -5.18 0.25
N GLU A 36 7.33 -4.49 0.01
CA GLU A 36 7.35 -3.16 -0.59
C GLU A 36 6.75 -3.15 -2.01
N ALA A 37 7.09 -4.14 -2.85
CA ALA A 37 6.53 -4.28 -4.18
C ALA A 37 5.01 -4.48 -4.16
N ILE A 38 4.49 -5.32 -3.24
CA ILE A 38 3.06 -5.54 -3.06
C ILE A 38 2.36 -4.27 -2.58
N ILE A 39 2.91 -3.55 -1.61
CA ILE A 39 2.35 -2.30 -1.10
C ILE A 39 2.30 -1.23 -2.21
N LYS A 40 3.38 -1.11 -3.00
CA LYS A 40 3.46 -0.15 -4.11
C LYS A 40 2.55 -0.46 -5.29
N SER A 41 2.10 -1.72 -5.44
CA SER A 41 1.19 -2.11 -6.53
C SER A 41 -0.15 -1.39 -6.49
N ARG A 42 -0.54 -0.82 -5.35
CA ARG A 42 -1.80 -0.09 -5.18
C ARG A 42 -1.57 1.24 -4.48
N SER A 43 -1.85 2.34 -5.17
CA SER A 43 -1.82 3.68 -4.58
C SER A 43 -3.07 3.87 -3.70
N TYR A 44 -2.90 3.81 -2.38
CA TYR A 44 -3.98 4.06 -1.41
C TYR A 44 -4.22 5.54 -1.13
N VAL A 45 -3.26 6.40 -1.44
CA VAL A 45 -3.36 7.86 -1.30
C VAL A 45 -3.11 8.48 -2.66
N VAL A 46 -4.17 9.02 -3.27
CA VAL A 46 -4.08 9.83 -4.48
C VAL A 46 -4.09 11.27 -4.03
N TYR A 47 -2.94 11.94 -4.11
CA TYR A 47 -2.91 13.37 -3.91
C TYR A 47 -3.68 14.05 -5.05
N PRO A 48 -4.53 15.04 -4.74
CA PRO A 48 -5.15 15.84 -5.78
C PRO A 48 -4.05 16.50 -6.63
N PRO A 49 -4.32 16.77 -7.92
CA PRO A 49 -3.38 17.48 -8.78
C PRO A 49 -2.88 18.74 -8.07
N GLU A 50 -1.57 18.96 -8.09
CA GLU A 50 -1.03 20.22 -7.56
C GLU A 50 -1.75 21.38 -8.22
N GLY A 51 -2.26 22.29 -7.39
CA GLY A 51 -2.92 23.50 -7.88
C GLY A 51 -1.96 24.33 -8.75
N PRO A 52 -2.47 25.29 -9.53
CA PRO A 52 -1.61 26.21 -10.24
C PRO A 52 -0.64 26.85 -9.25
N ARG A 53 0.65 26.89 -9.60
CA ARG A 53 1.66 27.54 -8.76
C ARG A 53 1.20 28.98 -8.47
N PRO A 54 1.46 29.47 -7.24
CA PRO A 54 1.15 30.85 -6.92
C PRO A 54 1.83 31.79 -7.93
N PRO A 55 1.19 32.93 -8.27
CA PRO A 55 1.76 33.90 -9.20
C PRO A 55 3.13 34.39 -8.70
N SER A 56 4.01 34.73 -9.64
CA SER A 56 5.33 35.27 -9.30
C SER A 56 5.23 36.66 -8.65
N ALA A 57 6.27 37.10 -7.95
CA ALA A 57 6.29 38.43 -7.33
C ALA A 57 6.09 39.56 -8.36
N GLU A 58 6.66 39.41 -9.56
CA GLU A 58 6.48 40.37 -10.66
C GLU A 58 5.03 40.37 -11.17
N GLU A 59 4.42 39.19 -11.32
CA GLU A 59 3.02 39.06 -11.72
C GLU A 59 2.08 39.65 -10.66
N MET A 60 2.39 39.51 -9.38
CA MET A 60 1.64 40.16 -8.30
C MET A 60 1.75 41.68 -8.38
N ALA A 61 2.97 42.22 -8.56
CA ALA A 61 3.19 43.66 -8.68
C ALA A 61 2.46 44.26 -9.90
N ALA A 62 2.43 43.53 -11.02
CA ALA A 62 1.69 43.94 -12.21
C ALA A 62 0.17 43.98 -11.98
N ARG A 63 -0.39 42.99 -11.27
CA ARG A 63 -1.81 42.96 -10.90
C ARG A 63 -2.19 44.13 -10.00
N ILE A 64 -1.38 44.42 -8.98
CA ILE A 64 -1.61 45.55 -8.06
C ILE A 64 -1.60 46.88 -8.83
N LYS A 65 -0.61 47.10 -9.71
CA LYS A 65 -0.56 48.31 -10.55
C LYS A 65 -1.79 48.44 -11.46
N LYS A 66 -2.28 47.33 -12.01
CA LYS A 66 -3.46 47.28 -12.87
C LYS A 66 -4.76 47.60 -12.12
N GLU A 67 -4.88 47.19 -10.86
CA GLU A 67 -6.02 47.54 -10.00
C GLU A 67 -6.02 49.01 -9.60
N GLN A 68 -4.85 49.60 -9.33
CA GLN A 68 -4.72 51.02 -8.97
C GLN A 68 -5.04 51.99 -10.13
N GLN A 69 -4.94 51.51 -11.37
CA GLN A 69 -5.29 52.28 -12.57
C GLN A 69 -6.77 52.16 -12.97
N LYS A 70 -7.53 51.29 -12.30
CA LYS A 70 -8.95 51.06 -12.57
C LYS A 70 -9.81 51.89 -11.63
#